data_AF-A0A497G1L6-F1
#
_entry.id   AF-A0A497G1L6-F1
#
_cell.length_a   1.000
_cell.length_b   1.000
_cell.length_c   1.000
_cell.angle_alpha   90.00
_cell.angle_beta   90.00
_cell.angle_gamma   90.00
#
_symmetry.space_group_name_H-M   'P 1'
#
loop_
_entity.id
_entity.type
_entity.pdbx_description
1 polymer ?
#
loop_
_entity_poly.entity_id
_entity_poly.type
_entity_poly.pdbx_seq_one_letter_code
_entity_poly.pdbx_strand_id
1 'polypeptide(L)'
;MEKWLAEGNELLKIVVQRKLSQTKGSIVTLSSKDLKRYYSSRKTSKREVILYSRALKILAKRLRATSLKHKYVFKRDKLEDWLKNELSQAY
;
A
#
# COMPACT_ATOMS: atom_id res chain seq x y z
N MET A 1 -5.20 12.24 -15.51
CA MET A 1 -4.17 11.28 -15.03
C MET A 1 -4.24 11.08 -13.50
N GLU A 2 -4.74 12.05 -12.73
CA GLU A 2 -4.77 12.02 -11.26
C GLU A 2 -5.81 11.07 -10.62
N LYS A 3 -7.02 10.94 -11.19
CA LYS A 3 -8.09 10.10 -10.59
C LYS A 3 -7.66 8.65 -10.34
N TRP A 4 -6.93 8.07 -11.28
CA TRP A 4 -6.44 6.68 -11.21
C TRP A 4 -5.41 6.48 -10.09
N LEU A 5 -4.58 7.50 -9.83
CA LEU A 5 -3.54 7.45 -8.81
C LEU A 5 -4.13 7.63 -7.42
N ALA A 6 -5.15 8.50 -7.29
CA ALA A 6 -5.94 8.66 -6.08
C ALA A 6 -6.65 7.36 -5.68
N GLU A 7 -7.36 6.71 -6.62
CA GLU A 7 -8.01 5.40 -6.39
C GLU A 7 -6.99 4.35 -5.90
N GLY A 8 -5.81 4.30 -6.53
CA GLY A 8 -4.73 3.41 -6.14
C GLY A 8 -4.16 3.70 -4.75
N ASN A 9 -4.02 4.98 -4.38
CA ASN A 9 -3.54 5.41 -3.06
C ASN A 9 -4.56 5.13 -1.95
N GLU A 10 -5.86 5.31 -2.19
CA GLU A 10 -6.90 4.97 -1.21
C GLU A 10 -6.88 3.48 -0.87
N LEU A 11 -6.82 2.62 -1.89
CA LEU A 11 -6.63 1.17 -1.71
C LEU A 11 -5.38 0.87 -0.89
N LEU A 12 -4.30 1.62 -1.13
CA LEU A 12 -3.04 1.42 -0.47
C LEU A 12 -3.08 1.84 1.00
N LYS A 13 -3.71 2.97 1.33
CA LYS A 13 -3.92 3.44 2.71
C LYS A 13 -4.63 2.39 3.56
N ILE A 14 -5.71 1.82 3.03
CA ILE A 14 -6.52 0.81 3.72
C ILE A 14 -5.70 -0.45 4.01
N VAL A 15 -5.01 -0.99 2.99
CA VAL A 15 -4.18 -2.20 3.14
C VAL A 15 -3.02 -1.96 4.10
N VAL A 16 -2.37 -0.79 4.02
CA VAL A 16 -1.27 -0.38 4.90
C VAL A 16 -1.73 -0.27 6.35
N GLN A 17 -2.84 0.43 6.62
CA GLN A 17 -3.40 0.56 7.97
C GLN A 17 -3.67 -0.81 8.60
N ARG A 18 -4.33 -1.70 7.84
CA ARG A 18 -4.63 -3.05 8.31
C ARG A 18 -3.35 -3.85 8.59
N LYS A 19 -2.34 -3.72 7.72
CA LYS A 19 -1.03 -4.38 7.90
C LYS A 19 -0.24 -3.86 9.08
N LEU A 20 -0.25 -2.54 9.31
CA LEU A 20 0.41 -1.92 10.46
C LEU A 20 -0.23 -2.37 11.78
N SER A 21 -1.55 -2.52 11.83
CA SER A 21 -2.27 -3.07 12.99
C SER A 21 -1.94 -4.56 13.25
N GLN A 22 -1.76 -5.36 12.19
CA GLN A 22 -1.44 -6.79 12.31
C GLN A 22 0.04 -7.09 12.56
N THR A 23 0.95 -6.21 12.14
CA THR A 23 2.40 -6.45 12.20
C THR A 23 2.98 -5.77 13.43
N LYS A 24 3.52 -6.54 14.39
CA LYS A 24 4.18 -6.00 15.60
C LYS A 24 5.69 -5.75 15.43
N GLY A 25 6.29 -6.12 14.29
CA GLY A 25 7.72 -5.92 14.01
C GLY A 25 8.05 -4.58 13.34
N SER A 26 9.35 -4.23 13.31
CA SER A 26 9.89 -3.00 12.69
C SER A 26 9.84 -3.02 11.15
N ILE A 27 9.41 -4.12 10.55
CA ILE A 27 9.37 -4.33 9.11
C ILE A 27 7.97 -4.75 8.69
N VAL A 28 7.43 -4.10 7.67
CA VAL A 28 6.12 -4.41 7.09
C VAL A 28 6.32 -4.84 5.65
N THR A 29 5.70 -5.97 5.28
CA THR A 29 5.76 -6.47 3.92
C THR A 29 4.39 -6.32 3.24
N LEU A 30 4.40 -5.70 2.06
CA LEU A 30 3.22 -5.46 1.24
C LEU A 30 3.36 -6.12 -0.13
N SER A 31 2.28 -6.68 -0.63
CA SER A 31 2.22 -7.34 -1.92
C SER A 31 0.85 -7.14 -2.56
N SER A 32 0.75 -7.30 -3.87
CA SER A 32 -0.54 -7.28 -4.58
C SER A 32 -1.50 -8.39 -4.12
N LYS A 33 -1.00 -9.42 -3.41
CA LYS A 33 -1.84 -10.45 -2.77
C LYS A 33 -2.56 -9.93 -1.53
N ASP A 34 -2.02 -8.92 -0.85
CA ASP A 34 -2.64 -8.33 0.34
C ASP A 34 -3.92 -7.57 -0.02
N LEU A 35 -3.97 -6.96 -1.22
CA LEU A 35 -5.21 -6.37 -1.76
C LEU A 35 -6.30 -7.43 -1.96
N LYS A 36 -5.96 -8.58 -2.54
CA LYS A 36 -6.91 -9.70 -2.70
C LYS A 36 -7.41 -10.24 -1.36
N ARG A 37 -6.52 -10.35 -0.36
CA ARG A 37 -6.91 -10.75 1.00
C ARG A 37 -7.79 -9.71 1.69
N TYR A 38 -7.58 -8.43 1.43
CA TYR A 38 -8.44 -7.39 1.99
C TYR A 38 -9.88 -7.53 1.49
N TYR A 39 -10.05 -7.73 0.19
CA TYR A 39 -11.35 -7.93 -0.44
C TYR A 39 -11.86 -9.39 -0.34
N SER A 40 -11.55 -10.15 0.72
CA SER A 40 -11.89 -11.58 0.88
C SER A 40 -13.31 -12.01 0.44
N SER A 41 -14.30 -11.10 0.38
CA SER A 41 -15.66 -11.36 -0.13
C SER A 41 -16.03 -10.72 -1.48
N ARG A 42 -15.22 -9.81 -2.04
CA ARG A 42 -15.50 -9.11 -3.32
C ARG A 42 -14.45 -9.47 -4.36
N LYS A 43 -14.89 -9.79 -5.58
CA LYS A 43 -13.98 -10.03 -6.71
C LYS A 43 -13.20 -8.75 -7.02
N THR A 44 -11.92 -8.72 -6.64
CA THR A 44 -11.03 -7.58 -6.94
C THR A 44 -10.88 -7.48 -8.46
N SER A 45 -11.24 -6.34 -9.02
CA SER A 45 -11.20 -6.12 -10.46
C SER A 45 -9.76 -6.06 -10.94
N LYS A 46 -9.50 -6.49 -12.19
CA LYS A 46 -8.15 -6.34 -12.81
C LYS A 46 -7.67 -4.89 -12.74
N ARG A 47 -8.58 -3.92 -12.91
CA ARG A 47 -8.31 -2.48 -12.78
C ARG A 47 -7.76 -2.12 -11.39
N GLU A 48 -8.43 -2.54 -10.31
CA GLU A 48 -8.01 -2.27 -8.92
C GLU A 48 -6.63 -2.86 -8.62
N VAL A 49 -6.36 -4.07 -9.11
CA VAL A 49 -5.05 -4.71 -8.95
C VAL A 49 -3.94 -3.93 -9.67
N ILE A 50 -4.20 -3.42 -10.88
CA ILE A 50 -3.25 -2.61 -11.64
C ILE A 50 -3.01 -1.27 -10.93
N LEU A 51 -4.07 -0.60 -10.48
CA LEU A 51 -4.00 0.67 -9.77
C LEU A 51 -3.19 0.55 -8.48
N TYR A 52 -3.54 -0.44 -7.65
CA TYR A 52 -2.81 -0.73 -6.42
C TYR A 52 -1.35 -1.08 -6.69
N SER A 53 -1.06 -1.90 -7.70
CA SER A 53 0.32 -2.30 -8.00
C SER A 53 1.17 -1.11 -8.49
N ARG A 54 0.58 -0.18 -9.25
CA ARG A 54 1.24 1.06 -9.65
C ARG A 54 1.50 1.97 -8.45
N ALA A 55 0.50 2.20 -7.60
CA ALA A 55 0.65 2.98 -6.38
C ALA A 55 1.71 2.37 -5.44
N LEU A 56 1.71 1.05 -5.28
CA LEU A 56 2.68 0.32 -4.47
C LEU A 56 4.11 0.47 -5.00
N LYS A 57 4.29 0.43 -6.32
CA LYS A 57 5.61 0.62 -6.95
C LYS A 57 6.12 2.06 -6.73
N ILE A 58 5.24 3.05 -6.85
CA ILE A 58 5.58 4.46 -6.58
C ILE A 58 5.97 4.63 -5.12
N LEU A 59 5.17 4.09 -4.19
CA LEU A 59 5.47 4.16 -2.76
C LEU A 59 6.79 3.46 -2.43
N ALA A 60 7.02 2.27 -2.97
CA ALA A 60 8.26 1.52 -2.79
C ALA A 60 9.49 2.34 -3.22
N LYS A 61 9.39 3.05 -4.35
CA LYS A 61 10.44 3.95 -4.82
C LYS A 61 10.63 5.15 -3.88
N ARG A 62 9.54 5.78 -3.43
CA ARG A 62 9.57 6.96 -2.55
C ARG A 62 10.17 6.64 -1.18
N LEU A 63 9.81 5.50 -0.59
CA LEU A 63 10.28 5.10 0.75
C LEU A 63 11.59 4.30 0.74
N ARG A 64 12.16 4.05 -0.45
CA ARG A 64 13.32 3.15 -0.66
C ARG A 64 13.09 1.79 -0.01
N ALA A 65 11.96 1.17 -0.35
CA ALA A 65 11.60 -0.16 0.11
C ALA A 65 12.46 -1.23 -0.60
N THR A 66 12.75 -2.32 0.10
CA THR A 66 13.46 -3.46 -0.50
C THR A 66 12.47 -4.28 -1.33
N SER A 67 12.72 -4.40 -2.62
CA SER A 67 11.90 -5.24 -3.50
C SER A 67 12.33 -6.70 -3.42
N LEU A 68 11.40 -7.60 -3.12
CA LEU A 68 11.59 -9.05 -3.08
C LEU A 68 10.61 -9.70 -4.08
N LYS A 69 10.97 -9.68 -5.37
CA LYS A 69 10.25 -10.34 -6.49
C LYS A 69 8.76 -9.97 -6.61
N HIS A 70 7.91 -10.48 -5.73
CA HIS A 70 6.46 -10.24 -5.70
C HIS A 70 5.97 -9.47 -4.47
N LYS A 71 6.87 -9.00 -3.62
CA LYS A 71 6.57 -8.24 -2.40
C LYS A 71 7.56 -7.10 -2.20
N TYR A 72 7.13 -6.05 -1.51
CA TYR A 72 7.97 -4.93 -1.10
C TYR A 72 8.05 -4.91 0.42
N VAL A 73 9.26 -4.74 0.92
CA VAL A 73 9.58 -4.73 2.34
C VAL A 73 9.90 -3.30 2.73
N PHE A 74 9.09 -2.78 3.65
CA PHE A 74 9.17 -1.41 4.13
C PHE A 74 9.59 -1.41 5.59
N LYS A 75 10.35 -0.39 5.99
CA LYS A 75 10.50 -0.06 7.41
C LYS A 75 9.17 0.48 7.93
N ARG A 76 8.74 0.01 9.10
CA ARG A 76 7.46 0.39 9.71
C ARG A 76 7.37 1.91 9.89
N ASP A 77 8.38 2.53 10.48
CA ASP A 77 8.41 3.98 10.75
C ASP A 77 8.15 4.80 9.48
N LYS A 78 8.83 4.47 8.38
CA LYS A 78 8.65 5.15 7.09
C LYS A 78 7.25 4.99 6.52
N LEU A 79 6.60 3.85 6.75
CA LEU A 79 5.23 3.59 6.32
C LEU A 79 4.23 4.37 7.17
N GLU A 80 4.47 4.45 8.48
CA GLU A 80 3.65 5.26 9.40
C GLU A 80 3.79 6.76 9.11
N ASP A 81 5.00 7.25 8.87
CA ASP A 81 5.25 8.63 8.46
C ASP A 81 4.61 8.97 7.12
N TRP A 82 4.68 8.06 6.15
CA TRP A 82 3.97 8.25 4.88
C TRP A 82 2.46 8.32 5.08
N LEU A 83 1.90 7.41 5.87
CA LEU A 83 0.47 7.37 6.14
C LEU A 83 0.00 8.67 6.84
N LYS A 84 0.78 9.16 7.82
CA LYS A 84 0.51 10.44 8.50
C LYS A 84 0.60 11.62 7.54
N ASN A 85 1.62 11.68 6.69
CA ASN A 85 1.77 12.75 5.70
C ASN A 85 0.61 12.79 4.69
N GLU A 86 0.18 11.63 4.18
CA GLU A 86 -0.95 11.57 3.23
C GLU A 86 -2.32 11.81 3.89
N LEU A 87 -2.42 11.70 5.21
CA LEU A 87 -3.59 12.13 5.98
C LEU A 87 -3.55 13.63 6.26
N SER A 88 -2.37 14.19 6.51
CA SER A 88 -2.18 15.63 6.75
C SER A 88 -2.33 16.48 5.49
N GLN A 89 -2.08 15.93 4.30
CA GLN A 89 -2.27 16.62 3.02
C GLN A 89 -3.74 16.68 2.55
N ALA A 90 -4.66 16.03 3.27
CA ALA A 90 -6.09 15.98 2.93
C ALA A 90 -6.94 17.02 3.69
N TYR A 91 -6.31 17.86 4.53
CA TYR A 91 -6.89 18.99 5.27
C TYR A 91 -6.17 20.27 4.88
#